data_AF-A0A1H3RCA3-F1
#
_entry.id   AF-A0A1H3RCA3-F1
#
_cell.length_a   1.000
_cell.length_b   1.000
_cell.length_c   1.000
_cell.angle_alpha   90.00
_cell.angle_beta   90.00
_cell.angle_gamma   90.00
#
_symmetry.space_group_name_H-M   'P 1'
#
loop_
_entity.id
_entity.type
_entity.pdbx_description
1 polymer ?
#
loop_
_entity_poly.entity_id
_entity_poly.type
_entity_poly.pdbx_seq_one_letter_code
_entity_poly.pdbx_strand_id
1 'polypeptide(L)'
;MPTLPKTAILLPLVALAGCALPTAQAPVPDPQTYATTDAPIPFAVSRLLPRGVTAQDVRVADNCYGYEYLGQVYPVLIPRGTQYCL
;
A
#
# COMPACT_ATOMS: atom_id res chain seq x y z
N MET A 1 60.65 -9.52 -1.88
CA MET A 1 60.23 -10.91 -1.59
C MET A 1 59.61 -10.93 -0.19
N PRO A 2 58.72 -11.89 0.11
CA PRO A 2 57.27 -11.84 0.32
C PRO A 2 56.88 -11.34 1.75
N THR A 3 55.64 -11.15 2.24
CA THR A 3 54.42 -11.97 2.24
C THR A 3 53.21 -11.12 2.68
N LEU A 4 52.07 -11.27 1.98
CA LEU A 4 50.73 -10.92 2.48
C LEU A 4 50.38 -11.77 3.72
N PRO A 5 49.49 -11.29 4.62
CA PRO A 5 48.35 -12.15 4.90
C PRO A 5 47.01 -11.44 5.18
N LYS A 6 45.96 -12.22 4.88
CA LYS A 6 44.68 -12.33 5.60
C LYS A 6 43.67 -11.18 5.47
N THR A 7 42.87 -11.32 4.41
CA THR A 7 41.42 -11.58 4.52
C THR A 7 40.70 -11.01 5.75
N ALA A 8 40.01 -9.90 5.54
CA ALA A 8 38.76 -9.61 6.25
C ALA A 8 37.73 -9.20 5.19
N ILE A 9 37.06 -10.21 4.65
CA ILE A 9 35.83 -10.03 3.85
C ILE A 9 34.78 -9.54 4.85
N LEU A 10 34.55 -8.23 4.87
CA LEU A 10 33.41 -7.63 5.54
C LEU A 10 32.17 -8.00 4.71
N LEU A 11 31.40 -8.97 5.23
CA LEU A 11 30.08 -9.34 4.74
C LEU A 11 29.25 -8.06 4.50
N PRO A 12 28.61 -7.90 3.33
CA PRO A 12 27.54 -6.93 3.23
C PRO A 12 26.38 -7.48 4.07
N LEU A 13 26.03 -6.75 5.12
CA LEU A 13 24.77 -6.98 5.83
C LEU A 13 23.66 -6.92 4.79
N VAL A 14 23.06 -8.08 4.56
CA VAL A 14 21.79 -8.27 3.87
C VAL A 14 20.79 -7.31 4.50
N ALA A 15 20.53 -6.18 3.84
CA ALA A 15 19.40 -5.34 4.15
C ALA A 15 18.16 -6.17 3.82
N LEU A 16 17.53 -6.69 4.87
CA LEU A 16 16.29 -7.46 4.78
C LEU A 16 15.31 -6.68 3.90
N ALA A 17 14.80 -7.41 2.92
CA ALA A 17 13.66 -7.07 2.08
C ALA A 17 12.66 -6.16 2.81
N GLY A 18 12.78 -4.86 2.56
CA GLY A 18 11.62 -4.00 2.58
C GLY A 18 10.70 -4.53 1.49
N CYS A 19 9.76 -5.42 1.86
CA CYS A 19 8.52 -5.52 1.14
C CYS A 19 7.87 -4.14 1.29
N ALA A 20 8.24 -3.20 0.42
CA ALA A 20 7.47 -2.00 0.22
C ALA A 20 6.12 -2.49 -0.26
N LEU A 21 5.18 -2.58 0.68
CA LEU A 21 3.77 -2.69 0.37
C LEU A 21 3.50 -1.62 -0.70
N PRO A 22 2.73 -1.92 -1.75
CA PRO A 22 2.13 -0.88 -2.57
C PRO A 22 1.24 -0.09 -1.62
N THR A 23 1.83 0.93 -1.00
CA THR A 23 1.15 1.91 -0.18
C THR A 23 0.70 2.96 -1.16
N ALA A 24 -0.56 3.36 -1.05
CA ALA A 24 -1.09 4.45 -1.85
C ALA A 24 -0.09 5.62 -1.85
N GLN A 25 0.17 6.20 -3.03
CA GLN A 25 1.25 7.17 -3.20
C GLN A 25 0.99 8.50 -2.47
N ALA A 26 -0.28 8.84 -2.19
CA ALA A 26 -0.68 9.99 -1.39
C ALA A 26 -2.13 9.82 -0.88
N PRO A 27 -2.55 10.55 0.17
CA PRO A 27 -3.96 10.69 0.53
C PRO A 27 -4.79 11.23 -0.63
N VAL A 28 -6.09 10.91 -0.65
CA VAL A 28 -7.01 11.50 -1.63
C VAL A 28 -7.18 13.02 -1.39
N PRO A 29 -7.33 13.86 -2.43
CA PRO A 29 -7.44 15.31 -2.26
C PRO A 29 -8.69 15.77 -1.49
N ASP A 30 -9.83 15.12 -1.72
CA ASP A 30 -11.11 15.44 -1.07
C ASP A 30 -11.63 14.24 -0.26
N PRO A 31 -11.09 13.98 0.94
CA PRO A 31 -11.48 12.81 1.74
C PRO A 31 -12.92 12.86 2.25
N GLN A 32 -13.57 14.04 2.23
CA GLN A 32 -14.96 14.20 2.69
C GLN A 32 -15.99 13.61 1.73
N THR A 33 -15.63 13.35 0.47
CA THR A 33 -16.53 12.70 -0.51
C THR A 33 -16.63 11.19 -0.28
N TYR A 34 -15.69 10.62 0.48
CA TYR A 34 -15.56 9.20 0.76
C TYR A 34 -16.34 8.83 2.03
N ALA A 35 -17.43 8.08 1.86
CA ALA A 35 -18.30 7.64 2.95
C ALA A 35 -18.11 6.17 3.31
N THR A 36 -18.47 5.79 4.53
CA THR A 36 -18.66 4.38 4.90
C THR A 36 -19.76 3.76 4.04
N THR A 37 -19.62 2.49 3.70
CA THR A 37 -20.65 1.75 2.98
C THR A 37 -20.97 0.46 3.71
N ASP A 38 -22.26 0.12 3.78
CA ASP A 38 -22.74 -1.19 4.25
C ASP A 38 -22.85 -2.19 3.10
N ALA A 39 -22.66 -1.73 1.85
CA ALA A 39 -22.66 -2.60 0.70
C ALA A 39 -21.43 -3.53 0.72
N PRO A 40 -21.57 -4.78 0.24
CA PRO A 40 -20.43 -5.67 0.12
C PRO A 40 -19.32 -5.06 -0.74
N ILE A 41 -18.10 -5.02 -0.21
CA ILE A 41 -16.92 -4.57 -0.95
C ILE A 41 -16.60 -5.59 -2.06
N PRO A 42 -16.40 -5.17 -3.33
CA PRO A 42 -16.07 -6.09 -4.41
C PRO A 42 -14.78 -6.85 -4.11
N PHE A 43 -14.76 -8.15 -4.45
CA PHE A 43 -13.61 -9.02 -4.22
C PHE A 43 -12.30 -8.45 -4.78
N ALA A 44 -12.35 -7.81 -5.96
CA ALA A 44 -11.18 -7.19 -6.58
C ALA A 44 -10.60 -6.04 -5.74
N VAL A 45 -11.44 -5.25 -5.08
CA VAL A 45 -11.02 -4.17 -4.17
C VAL A 45 -10.39 -4.77 -2.91
N SER A 46 -11.05 -5.76 -2.28
CA SER A 46 -10.55 -6.40 -1.06
C SER A 46 -9.16 -7.03 -1.23
N ARG A 47 -8.82 -7.50 -2.44
CA ARG A 47 -7.51 -8.09 -2.75
C ARG A 47 -6.39 -7.07 -2.95
N LEU A 48 -6.74 -5.81 -3.15
CA LEU A 48 -5.81 -4.70 -3.36
C LEU A 48 -5.63 -3.85 -2.10
N LEU A 49 -6.38 -4.13 -1.04
CA LEU A 49 -6.20 -3.48 0.25
C LEU A 49 -4.80 -3.82 0.82
N PRO A 50 -4.10 -2.83 1.42
CA PRO A 50 -2.87 -3.10 2.14
C PRO A 50 -3.10 -4.08 3.30
N ARG A 51 -2.01 -4.73 3.74
CA ARG A 51 -2.07 -5.58 4.93
C ARG A 51 -2.51 -4.78 6.15
N GLY A 52 -3.46 -5.34 6.90
CA GLY A 52 -4.01 -4.70 8.11
C GLY A 52 -5.20 -3.77 7.85
N VAL A 53 -5.52 -3.49 6.59
CA VAL A 53 -6.74 -2.77 6.20
C VAL A 53 -7.85 -3.80 5.96
N THR A 54 -9.01 -3.56 6.55
CA THR A 54 -10.19 -4.42 6.46
C THR A 54 -11.28 -3.77 5.62
N ALA A 55 -12.34 -4.52 5.33
CA ALA A 55 -13.50 -3.97 4.62
C ALA A 55 -14.20 -2.82 5.37
N GLN A 56 -14.07 -2.75 6.70
CA GLN A 56 -14.67 -1.69 7.53
C GLN A 56 -13.95 -0.34 7.37
N ASP A 57 -12.67 -0.40 7.02
CA ASP A 57 -11.84 0.77 6.76
C ASP A 57 -12.11 1.34 5.36
N VAL A 58 -12.79 0.57 4.49
CA VAL A 58 -13.08 1.01 3.11
C VAL A 58 -14.08 2.16 3.13
N ARG A 59 -13.81 3.13 2.26
CA ARG A 59 -14.66 4.29 2.00
C ARG A 59 -14.96 4.35 0.50
N VAL A 60 -16.14 4.84 0.14
CA VAL A 60 -16.63 4.87 -1.24
C VAL A 60 -17.11 6.28 -1.60
N ALA A 61 -16.79 6.73 -2.81
CA ALA A 61 -17.21 8.02 -3.37
C ALA A 61 -17.43 7.85 -4.87
N ASP A 62 -18.60 8.15 -5.45
CA ASP A 62 -18.76 8.19 -6.93
C ASP A 62 -18.07 7.04 -7.72
N ASN A 63 -18.32 5.78 -7.30
CA ASN A 63 -17.72 4.53 -7.82
C ASN A 63 -16.25 4.25 -7.45
N CYS A 64 -15.62 5.16 -6.73
CA CYS A 64 -14.31 5.00 -6.10
C CYS A 64 -14.27 4.08 -4.90
N TYR A 65 -13.09 3.50 -4.67
CA TYR A 65 -12.75 2.87 -3.40
C TYR A 65 -11.47 3.49 -2.83
N GLY A 66 -11.57 3.92 -1.58
CA GLY A 66 -10.46 4.31 -0.73
C GLY A 66 -10.49 3.51 0.56
N TYR A 67 -9.47 3.66 1.40
CA TYR A 67 -9.44 3.10 2.74
C TYR A 67 -8.96 4.16 3.73
N GLU A 68 -9.55 4.15 4.91
CA GLU A 68 -9.12 4.99 6.02
C GLU A 68 -7.95 4.32 6.74
N TYR A 69 -6.90 5.11 6.98
CA TYR A 69 -5.75 4.70 7.75
C TYR A 69 -5.23 5.91 8.54
N LEU A 70 -5.17 5.76 9.87
CA LEU A 70 -4.74 6.83 10.79
C LEU A 70 -5.50 8.16 10.58
N GLY A 71 -6.81 8.09 10.32
CA GLY A 71 -7.69 9.26 10.12
C GLY A 71 -7.53 9.95 8.76
N GLN A 72 -6.80 9.34 7.82
CA GLN A 72 -6.67 9.82 6.44
C GLN A 72 -7.22 8.79 5.47
N VAL A 73 -7.79 9.26 4.36
CA VAL A 73 -8.31 8.38 3.30
C VAL A 73 -7.26 8.27 2.20
N TYR A 74 -6.94 7.03 1.83
CA TYR A 74 -6.00 6.68 0.79
C TYR A 74 -6.71 5.94 -0.35
N PRO A 75 -6.32 6.14 -1.61
CA PRO A 75 -6.90 5.42 -2.74
C PRO A 75 -6.53 3.92 -2.73
N VAL A 76 -7.44 3.06 -3.18
CA VAL A 76 -7.11 1.65 -3.48
C VAL A 76 -6.41 1.57 -4.84
N LEU A 77 -5.15 1.10 -4.86
CA LEU A 77 -4.30 1.12 -6.05
C LEU A 77 -4.57 -0.08 -6.99
N ILE A 78 -4.91 0.18 -8.26
CA ILE A 78 -4.95 -0.86 -9.30
C ILE A 78 -3.64 -0.86 -10.10
N PRO A 79 -2.90 -1.99 -10.17
CA PRO A 79 -1.60 -2.05 -10.85
C PRO A 79 -1.59 -1.83 -12.38
N ARG A 80 -2.76 -1.89 -13.04
CA ARG A 80 -2.88 -1.80 -14.52
C ARG A 80 -4.09 -1.00 -15.01
N GLY A 81 -4.86 -0.43 -14.10
CA GLY A 81 -6.05 0.34 -14.41
C GLY A 81 -5.87 1.76 -13.93
N THR A 82 -6.45 2.69 -14.66
CA THR A 82 -6.96 3.92 -14.04
C THR A 82 -7.75 3.49 -12.79
N GLN A 83 -7.54 4.15 -11.65
CA GLN A 83 -7.94 3.69 -10.32
C GLN A 83 -9.41 3.23 -10.29
N TYR A 84 -9.89 2.55 -9.25
CA TYR A 84 -11.35 2.29 -9.19
C TYR A 84 -12.16 3.63 -9.11
N CYS A 85 -11.48 4.78 -9.12
CA CYS A 85 -11.92 6.09 -9.61
C CYS A 85 -11.18 6.53 -10.89
N LEU A 86 -11.85 7.24 -11.79
CA LEU A 86 -11.23 8.34 -12.53
C LEU A 86 -11.91 9.63 -12.13
#